data_AF-A0A5C9CBZ0-F1
#
_entry.id   AF-A0A5C9CBZ0-F1
#
_cell.length_a   1.000
_cell.length_b   1.000
_cell.length_c   1.000
_cell.angle_alpha   90.00
_cell.angle_beta   90.00
_cell.angle_gamma   90.00
#
_symmetry.space_group_name_H-M   'P 1'
#
loop_
_entity.id
_entity.type
_entity.pdbx_description
1 polymer ?
#
loop_
_entity_poly.entity_id
_entity_poly.type
_entity_poly.pdbx_seq_one_letter_code
_entity_poly.pdbx_strand_id
1 'polypeptide(L)'
;EKWNDYQQAICDMVERTSTGDAPWTLVEANDKNYARVKILRTLCQSLEAALDRKPETKPAQALKSDQPVDQKSKKSKRKAASGK
;
A
#
# COMPACT_ATOMS: atom_id res chain seq x y z
N GLU A 1 28.75 12.09 18.66
CA GLU A 1 28.51 12.90 17.46
C GLU A 1 28.02 12.02 16.31
N LYS A 2 26.74 11.63 16.28
CA LYS A 2 26.15 10.86 15.15
C LYS A 2 24.75 11.35 14.78
N TRP A 3 24.41 12.55 15.23
CA TRP A 3 23.06 13.11 15.09
C TRP A 3 22.66 13.19 13.61
N ASN A 4 23.53 13.74 12.77
CA ASN A 4 23.28 13.91 11.33
C ASN A 4 23.06 12.56 10.63
N ASP A 5 23.87 11.54 10.96
CA ASP A 5 23.73 10.20 10.37
C ASP A 5 22.39 9.57 10.75
N TYR A 6 21.96 9.72 12.01
CA TYR A 6 20.65 9.22 12.44
C TYR A 6 19.50 9.97 11.78
N GLN A 7 19.61 11.28 11.62
CA GLN A 7 18.59 12.07 10.92
C GLN A 7 18.42 11.58 9.48
N GLN A 8 19.53 11.40 8.74
CA GLN A 8 19.48 10.89 7.37
C GLN A 8 18.90 9.47 7.32
N ALA A 9 19.35 8.57 8.20
CA ALA A 9 18.87 7.20 8.23
C ALA A 9 17.36 7.10 8.53
N ILE A 10 16.83 7.97 9.40
CA ILE A 10 15.39 8.02 9.69
C ILE A 10 14.61 8.52 8.48
N CYS A 11 15.08 9.57 7.79
CA CYS A 11 14.46 10.04 6.55
C CYS A 11 14.39 8.93 5.50
N ASP A 12 15.51 8.26 5.24
CA ASP A 12 15.58 7.16 4.27
C ASP A 12 14.65 6.00 4.65
N MET A 13 14.57 5.68 5.95
CA MET A 13 13.68 4.62 6.45
C MET A 13 12.21 4.98 6.23
N VAL A 14 11.80 6.20 6.61
CA VAL A 14 10.40 6.63 6.49
C VAL A 14 9.99 6.69 5.03
N GLU A 15 10.83 7.24 4.15
CA GLU A 15 10.55 7.32 2.71
C GLU A 15 10.35 5.93 2.09
N ARG A 16 11.19 4.96 2.46
CA ARG A 16 11.17 3.62 1.85
C ARG A 16 10.11 2.69 2.42
N THR A 17 9.59 2.96 3.62
CA THR A 17 8.70 2.04 4.35
C THR A 17 7.30 2.60 4.61
N SER A 18 7.08 3.90 4.42
CA SER A 18 5.74 4.49 4.50
C SER A 18 4.94 4.11 3.26
N THR A 19 4.06 3.11 3.40
CA THR A 19 3.21 2.62 2.30
C THR A 19 1.76 3.04 2.49
N GLY A 20 0.94 2.93 1.45
CA GLY A 20 -0.49 3.31 1.53
C GLY A 20 -1.28 2.51 2.57
N ASP A 21 -0.91 1.25 2.79
CA ASP A 21 -1.55 0.39 3.79
C ASP A 21 -0.98 0.59 5.21
N ALA A 22 0.26 1.09 5.32
CA ALA A 22 0.95 1.33 6.58
C ALA A 22 1.74 2.65 6.54
N PRO A 23 1.07 3.81 6.72
CA PRO A 23 1.73 5.11 6.71
C PRO A 23 2.44 5.42 8.04
N TRP A 24 3.63 6.01 7.98
CA TRP A 24 4.29 6.57 9.16
C TRP A 24 3.68 7.93 9.54
N THR A 25 3.52 8.20 10.85
CA THR A 25 3.03 9.49 11.36
C THR A 25 4.13 10.22 12.13
N LEU A 26 4.41 11.47 11.75
CA LEU A 26 5.36 12.34 12.45
C LEU A 26 4.70 13.02 13.67
N VAL A 27 5.35 12.93 14.83
CA VAL A 27 4.87 13.51 16.10
C VAL A 27 5.93 14.45 16.66
N GLU A 28 5.60 15.74 16.86
CA GLU A 28 6.52 16.66 17.54
C GLU A 28 6.63 16.30 19.02
N ALA A 29 7.75 15.69 19.40
CA ALA A 29 7.98 15.17 20.75
C ALA A 29 8.75 16.12 21.68
N ASN A 30 8.87 17.41 21.33
CA ASN A 30 9.55 18.39 22.17
C ASN A 30 8.80 18.59 23.51
N ASP A 31 7.46 18.54 23.50
CA ASP A 31 6.61 18.44 24.69
C ASP A 31 5.98 17.03 24.79
N LYS A 32 6.28 16.34 25.90
CA LYS A 32 5.79 14.97 26.15
C LYS A 32 4.29 14.89 26.39
N ASN A 33 3.67 15.90 26.99
CA ASN A 33 2.23 15.89 27.26
C ASN A 33 1.46 16.06 25.96
N TYR A 34 1.91 16.98 25.09
CA TYR A 34 1.37 17.15 23.75
C TYR A 34 1.51 15.87 22.92
N ALA A 35 2.72 15.28 22.88
CA ALA A 35 3.00 14.09 22.09
C ALA A 35 2.07 12.92 22.46
N ARG A 36 1.82 12.68 23.75
CA ARG A 36 0.90 11.63 24.22
C ARG A 36 -0.52 11.83 23.69
N VAL A 37 -1.04 13.05 23.78
CA VAL A 37 -2.40 13.36 23.29
C VAL A 37 -2.48 13.19 21.78
N LYS A 38 -1.46 13.65 21.04
CA LYS A 38 -1.39 13.49 19.57
C LYS A 38 -1.39 12.01 19.17
N ILE A 39 -0.55 11.19 19.82
CA ILE A 39 -0.50 9.74 19.56
C ILE A 39 -1.85 9.08 19.80
N LEU A 40 -2.48 9.33 20.96
CA LEU A 40 -3.78 8.74 21.28
C LEU A 40 -4.87 9.17 20.29
N ARG A 41 -4.91 10.45 19.90
CA ARG A 41 -5.85 10.93 18.87
C ARG A 41 -5.63 10.23 17.53
N THR A 42 -4.38 10.15 17.05
CA THR A 42 -4.07 9.48 15.78
C THR A 42 -4.49 8.02 15.80
N LEU A 43 -4.25 7.30 16.90
CA LEU A 43 -4.68 5.92 17.05
C LEU A 43 -6.20 5.77 17.02
N CYS A 44 -6.93 6.56 17.82
CA CYS A 44 -8.39 6.51 17.83
C CYS A 44 -8.97 6.81 16.43
N GLN A 45 -8.47 7.86 15.76
CA GLN A 45 -8.91 8.21 14.40
C GLN A 45 -8.65 7.10 13.39
N SER A 46 -7.49 6.44 13.47
CA SER A 46 -7.16 5.32 12.59
C SER A 46 -8.07 4.11 12.85
N LEU A 47 -8.41 3.84 14.11
CA LEU A 47 -9.31 2.75 14.48
C LEU A 47 -10.75 3.03 14.05
N GLU A 48 -11.26 4.24 14.32
CA GLU A 48 -12.58 4.68 13.87
C GLU A 48 -12.69 4.56 12.35
N ALA A 49 -11.72 5.08 11.59
CA ALA A 49 -11.70 4.98 10.13
C ALA A 49 -11.63 3.51 9.62
N ALA A 50 -10.95 2.63 10.35
CA ALA A 50 -10.88 1.21 10.00
C ALA A 50 -12.20 0.47 10.28
N LEU A 51 -12.91 0.85 11.35
CA LEU A 51 -14.21 0.27 11.72
C LEU A 51 -15.36 0.82 10.85
N ASP A 52 -15.28 2.08 10.46
CA ASP A 52 -16.26 2.72 9.56
C ASP A 52 -16.17 2.17 8.13
N ARG A 53 -15.01 1.62 7.73
CA ARG A 53 -14.90 0.82 6.51
C ARG A 53 -15.68 -0.49 6.70
N LYS A 54 -16.91 -0.52 6.17
CA LYS A 54 -17.70 -1.76 6.00
C LYS A 54 -16.80 -2.89 5.49
N PRO A 55 -16.83 -4.10 6.06
CA PRO A 55 -15.99 -5.19 5.60
C PRO A 55 -16.43 -5.62 4.21
N GLU A 56 -15.75 -5.11 3.18
CA GLU A 56 -15.77 -5.69 1.85
C GLU A 56 -15.02 -7.02 1.94
N THR A 57 -15.77 -8.12 2.09
CA THR A 57 -15.31 -9.49 2.03
C THR A 57 -14.67 -9.75 0.66
N LYS A 58 -13.35 -9.54 0.55
CA LYS A 58 -12.58 -10.20 -0.51
C LYS A 58 -12.34 -11.64 -0.08
N PRO A 59 -12.94 -12.64 -0.76
CA PRO A 59 -12.70 -14.02 -0.41
C PRO A 59 -11.20 -14.31 -0.58
N ALA A 60 -10.66 -15.03 0.40
CA ALA A 60 -9.33 -15.59 0.41
C ALA A 60 -8.98 -16.09 -1.00
N GLN A 61 -7.91 -15.54 -1.57
CA GLN A 61 -7.39 -15.98 -2.85
C GLN A 61 -7.05 -17.46 -2.71
N ALA A 62 -7.90 -18.28 -3.32
CA ALA A 62 -7.73 -19.70 -3.42
C ALA A 62 -6.33 -20.00 -3.95
N LEU A 63 -5.61 -20.86 -3.25
CA LEU A 63 -4.49 -21.61 -3.81
C LEU A 63 -4.96 -22.19 -5.15
N LYS A 64 -4.53 -21.59 -6.26
CA LYS A 64 -4.55 -22.28 -7.55
C LYS A 64 -3.23 -23.02 -7.65
N SER A 65 -3.29 -24.22 -7.09
CA SER A 65 -2.47 -25.37 -7.45
C SER A 65 -2.24 -25.44 -8.97
N ASP A 66 -1.02 -25.84 -9.31
CA ASP A 66 -0.56 -26.30 -10.62
C ASP A 66 -1.63 -26.96 -11.49
N GLN A 67 -1.63 -26.62 -12.78
CA GLN A 67 -1.64 -27.59 -13.90
C GLN A 67 -1.44 -26.87 -15.26
N PRO A 68 -0.99 -27.61 -16.30
CA PRO A 68 -0.01 -27.16 -17.27
C PRO A 68 -0.59 -26.76 -18.65
N VAL A 69 0.38 -26.38 -19.48
CA VAL A 69 0.49 -26.17 -20.94
C VAL A 69 -0.56 -26.75 -21.91
N ASP A 70 -0.53 -26.21 -23.13
CA ASP A 70 -1.25 -26.54 -24.39
C ASP A 70 -2.59 -25.83 -24.65
N GLN A 71 -3.00 -25.44 -25.86
CA GLN A 71 -2.36 -25.05 -27.13
C GLN A 71 -3.54 -24.67 -28.07
N LYS A 72 -3.25 -23.78 -29.04
CA LYS A 72 -3.93 -23.59 -30.34
C LYS A 72 -5.25 -22.79 -30.46
N SER A 73 -5.11 -21.82 -31.37
CA SER A 73 -5.96 -21.58 -32.55
C SER A 73 -7.15 -20.63 -32.42
N LYS A 74 -6.96 -19.41 -32.92
CA LYS A 74 -8.02 -18.71 -33.66
C LYS A 74 -7.54 -18.33 -35.07
N LYS A 75 -8.17 -19.01 -36.02
CA LYS A 75 -8.11 -18.87 -37.48
C LYS A 75 -9.18 -17.87 -37.93
N SER A 76 -8.98 -17.31 -39.13
CA SER A 76 -10.00 -16.75 -40.06
C SER A 76 -10.37 -15.27 -39.84
N LYS A 77 -10.52 -14.38 -40.85
CA LYS A 77 -10.27 -14.36 -42.31
C LYS A 77 -10.73 -12.96 -42.79
N ARG A 78 -9.99 -12.33 -43.72
CA ARG A 78 -10.44 -11.51 -44.89
C ARG A 78 -11.20 -10.18 -44.62
N LYS A 79 -11.11 -9.11 -45.41
CA LYS A 79 -10.70 -8.91 -46.82
C LYS A 79 -10.50 -7.40 -47.11
N ALA A 80 -9.52 -7.09 -47.96
CA ALA A 80 -9.36 -6.05 -48.99
C ALA A 80 -10.21 -4.75 -49.02
N ALA A 81 -9.54 -3.61 -49.25
CA ALA A 81 -9.51 -2.82 -50.50
C ALA A 81 -8.81 -1.46 -50.23
N SER A 82 -7.66 -1.15 -50.86
CA SER A 82 -7.53 -0.31 -52.07
C SER A 82 -8.10 1.10 -51.87
N GLY A 83 -7.40 2.23 -52.00
CA GLY A 83 -6.15 2.55 -52.69
C GLY A 83 -6.34 3.92 -53.32
N LYS A 84 -5.60 4.93 -52.85
CA LYS A 84 -5.07 6.09 -53.60
C LYS A 84 -4.24 6.94 -52.64
#